data_AF-A0A645IQN9-F1
#
_entry.id   AF-A0A645IQN9-F1
#
_cell.length_a   1.000
_cell.length_b   1.000
_cell.length_c   1.000
_cell.angle_alpha   90.00
_cell.angle_beta   90.00
_cell.angle_gamma   90.00
#
_symmetry.space_group_name_H-M   'P 1'
#
loop_
_entity.id
_entity.type
_entity.pdbx_description
1 polymer ?
#
loop_
_entity_poly.entity_id
_entity_poly.type
_entity_poly.pdbx_seq_one_letter_code
_entity_poly.pdbx_strand_id
1 'polypeptide(L)' 'MLTHDFIIKEVWGPFSNDVQLLRVNMANIRRKLEMNPAEPKFIVTEVGVGYRMMEE' A
#
# COMPACT_ATOMS: atom_id res chain seq x y z
N MET A 1 0.86 -9.61 5.42
CA MET A 1 1.78 -8.74 4.65
C MET A 1 1.65 -9.10 3.18
N LEU A 2 1.55 -8.12 2.29
CA LEU A 2 1.42 -8.31 0.85
C LEU A 2 2.56 -7.59 0.12
N THR A 3 3.15 -8.24 -0.89
CA THR A 3 4.25 -7.64 -1.66
C THR A 3 3.73 -6.61 -2.67
N HIS A 4 4.60 -5.71 -3.14
CA HIS A 4 4.23 -4.77 -4.21
C HIS A 4 3.67 -5.51 -5.44
N ASP A 5 4.38 -6.54 -5.91
CA ASP A 5 3.99 -7.31 -7.11
C ASP A 5 2.63 -7.99 -6.93
N PHE A 6 2.38 -8.56 -5.75
CA PHE A 6 1.09 -9.20 -5.45
C PHE A 6 -0.06 -8.18 -5.52
N ILE A 7 0.09 -7.04 -4.82
CA ILE A 7 -0.95 -6.01 -4.80
C ILE A 7 -1.18 -5.46 -6.21
N ILE A 8 -0.10 -5.20 -6.97
CA ILE A 8 -0.23 -4.65 -8.30
C ILE A 8 -0.98 -5.61 -9.23
N LYS A 9 -0.60 -6.89 -9.18
CA LYS A 9 -1.24 -7.95 -9.98
C LYS A 9 -2.72 -8.11 -9.64
N GLU A 10 -3.09 -8.09 -8.37
CA GLU A 10 -4.49 -8.30 -7.97
C GLU A 10 -5.38 -7.08 -8.25
N VAL A 11 -4.84 -5.86 -8.18
CA VAL A 11 -5.64 -4.63 -8.35
C VAL A 11 -5.67 -4.15 -9.81
N TRP A 12 -4.54 -4.20 -10.53
CA TRP A 12 -4.41 -3.69 -11.90
C TRP A 12 -4.19 -4.80 -12.94
N GLY A 13 -3.96 -6.04 -12.51
CA GLY A 13 -3.75 -7.18 -13.41
C GLY A 13 -2.27 -7.48 -13.68
N PRO A 14 -1.99 -8.64 -14.32
CA PRO A 14 -0.64 -9.21 -14.45
C PRO A 14 0.30 -8.43 -15.38
N PHE A 15 -0.20 -7.46 -16.15
CA PHE A 15 0.59 -6.65 -17.07
C PHE A 15 1.05 -5.31 -16.48
N SER A 16 0.62 -5.00 -15.26
CA SER A 16 1.05 -3.80 -14.54
C SER A 16 2.27 -4.11 -13.66
N ASN A 17 3.26 -3.24 -13.65
CA ASN A 17 4.34 -3.24 -12.64
C ASN A 17 4.53 -1.89 -11.94
N ASP A 18 3.57 -0.98 -12.10
CA ASP A 18 3.74 0.41 -11.68
C ASP A 18 3.69 0.57 -10.16
N VAL A 19 4.87 0.45 -9.54
CA VAL A 19 5.09 0.66 -8.11
C VAL A 19 4.84 2.12 -7.72
N GLN A 20 5.06 3.09 -8.62
CA GLN A 20 4.75 4.49 -8.31
C GLN A 20 3.25 4.69 -8.18
N LEU A 21 2.46 4.10 -9.08
CA LEU A 21 1.00 4.13 -9.00
C LEU A 21 0.49 3.49 -7.71
N LEU A 22 1.05 2.34 -7.30
CA LEU A 22 0.74 1.73 -6.00
C LEU A 22 1.05 2.68 -4.83
N ARG A 23 2.22 3.34 -4.84
CA ARG A 23 2.62 4.28 -3.78
C ARG A 23 1.69 5.50 -3.69
N VAL A 24 1.31 6.08 -4.83
CA VAL A 24 0.38 7.23 -4.87
C VAL A 24 -0.98 6.82 -4.32
N ASN A 25 -1.50 5.66 -4.74
CA ASN A 25 -2.76 5.15 -4.23
C ASN A 25 -2.70 4.86 -2.73
N MET A 26 -1.60 4.28 -2.24
CA MET A 26 -1.46 4.02 -0.82
C MET A 26 -1.39 5.30 0.02
N ALA A 27 -0.72 6.34 -0.49
CA ALA A 27 -0.74 7.66 0.14
C ALA A 27 -2.16 8.26 0.19
N ASN A 28 -2.94 8.09 -0.88
CA ASN A 28 -4.34 8.55 -0.93
C ASN A 28 -5.25 7.76 0.01
N ILE A 29 -5.06 6.45 0.13
CA ILE A 29 -5.82 5.60 1.05
C ILE A 29 -5.52 6.01 2.50
N ARG A 30 -4.23 6.16 2.86
CA ARG A 30 -3.83 6.61 4.21
C ARG A 30 -4.44 7.96 4.58
N ARG A 31 -4.51 8.92 3.64
CA ARG A 31 -5.18 10.21 3.88
C ARG A 31 -6.67 10.10 4.22
N LYS A 32 -7.34 9.03 3.80
CA LYS A 32 -8.77 8.80 4.06
C LYS A 32 -9.01 7.94 5.31
N LEU A 33 -8.07 7.05 5.63
CA LEU A 33 -8.22 6.05 6.70
C LEU A 33 -7.55 6.48 8.01
N GLU A 34 -6.38 7.10 7.92
CA GLU A 34 -5.55 7.45 9.08
C GLU A 34 -5.93 8.82 9.64
N MET A 35 -5.90 8.96 10.96
CA MET A 35 -6.03 10.28 11.62
C MET A 35 -4.81 11.17 11.31
N ASN A 36 -3.61 10.58 11.29
CA ASN A 36 -2.37 11.24 10.89
C ASN A 36 -1.65 10.38 9.84
N PRO A 37 -1.67 10.77 8.55
CA PRO A 37 -1.03 9.98 7.49
C PRO A 37 0.50 9.85 7.61
N ALA A 38 1.16 10.73 8.38
CA ALA A 38 2.60 10.64 8.65
C ALA A 38 2.93 9.56 9.71
N GLU A 39 1.93 9.13 10.48
CA GLU A 39 2.03 8.09 11.52
C GLU A 39 1.00 6.99 11.23
N PRO A 40 1.19 6.20 10.16
CA PRO A 40 0.20 5.23 9.73
C PRO A 40 0.08 4.08 10.74
N LYS A 41 -1.14 3.83 11.23
CA LYS A 41 -1.47 2.77 12.19
C LYS A 41 -2.05 1.54 11.52
N PHE A 42 -2.88 1.73 10.48
CA PHE A 42 -3.59 0.64 9.82
C PHE A 42 -2.78 0.05 8.67
N ILE A 43 -2.12 0.89 7.87
CA ILE A 43 -1.37 0.43 6.70
C ILE A 43 0.09 0.79 6.86
N VAL A 44 0.94 -0.17 7.21
CA VAL A 44 2.38 0.03 7.43
C VAL A 44 3.16 -0.32 6.15
N THR A 45 4.18 0.49 5.84
CA THR A 45 5.11 0.20 4.74
C THR A 45 6.22 -0.71 5.22
N GLU A 46 6.38 -1.84 4.55
CA GLU A 46 7.52 -2.75 4.70
C GLU A 46 8.53 -2.40 3.61
N VAL A 47 9.59 -1.68 3.97
CA VAL A 47 10.56 -1.11 3.01
C VAL A 47 11.15 -2.21 2.14
N GLY A 48 11.04 -2.04 0.82
CA GLY A 48 11.53 -3.02 -0.16
C GLY A 48 10.62 -4.23 -0.38
N VAL A 49 9.58 -4.43 0.43
CA VAL A 49 8.72 -5.63 0.37
C VAL A 49 7.32 -5.29 -0.11
N GLY A 50 6.63 -4.37 0.57
CA GLY A 50 5.24 -4.03 0.25
C GLY A 50 4.52 -3.37 1.41
N TYR A 51 3.28 -3.81 1.67
CA TYR A 51 2.41 -3.22 2.67
C TYR A 51 1.84 -4.28 3.60
N ARG A 52 1.66 -3.90 4.85
CA ARG A 52 1.02 -4.72 5.87
C ARG A 52 -0.17 -3.97 6.43
N MET A 53 -1.32 -4.62 6.45
CA MET A 53 -2.45 -4.17 7.24
C MET A 53 -2.24 -4.64 8.68
N MET A 54 -2.38 -3.72 9.63
CA MET A 54 -2.38 -4.01 11.06
C MET A 54 -3.84 -4.12 11.51
N GLU A 55 -4.15 -5.17 12.24
CA GLU A 55 -5.40 -5.27 12.99
C GLU A 55 -5.19 -4.60 14.35
N GLU A 56 -6.25 -4.00 14.88
CA GLU A 56 -6.28 -3.33 16.18
C GLU A 56 -6.03 -4.31 17.34
#